data_AF-A0AAU4WSK1-F1
#
_entry.id   AF-A0AAU4WSK1-F1
#
_cell.length_a   1.000
_cell.length_b   1.000
_cell.length_c   1.000
_cell.angle_alpha   90.00
_cell.angle_beta   90.00
_cell.angle_gamma   90.00
#
_symmetry.space_group_name_H-M   'P 1'
#
loop_
_entity.id
_entity.type
_entity.pdbx_description
1 polymer ?
#
loop_
_entity_poly.entity_id
_entity_poly.type
_entity_poly.pdbx_seq_one_letter_code
_entity_poly.pdbx_strand_id
1 'polypeptide(L)'
;MPTTEDAPTTQSAVRIPELIQEAMSVTRTIPGLARLQELNLVIRAELRHLIPRVQSQADQITHGTTAFYARERAIADAEDELSQGLSPSPLAAALAVAALGRCLRTLDQFAGGDQ
;
A
#
# COMPACT_ATOMS: atom_id res chain seq x y z
N MET A 1 -22.21 -40.39 11.67
CA MET A 1 -21.13 -40.19 10.69
C MET A 1 -20.77 -38.72 10.72
N PRO A 2 -19.55 -38.32 11.12
CA PRO A 2 -19.10 -36.94 11.03
C PRO A 2 -18.30 -36.78 9.73
N THR A 3 -18.78 -35.95 8.80
CA THR A 3 -17.93 -35.45 7.71
C THR A 3 -17.62 -34.01 8.04
N THR A 4 -16.38 -33.82 8.46
CA THR A 4 -15.69 -32.55 8.60
C THR A 4 -15.31 -32.06 7.21
N GLU A 5 -15.82 -30.90 6.80
CA GLU A 5 -15.23 -30.02 5.78
C GLU A 5 -15.22 -28.64 6.45
N ASP A 6 -14.23 -28.38 7.30
CA ASP A 6 -12.97 -27.74 6.94
C ASP A 6 -13.21 -26.49 6.08
N ALA A 7 -13.46 -25.39 6.79
CA ALA A 7 -13.44 -24.06 6.21
C ALA A 7 -12.05 -23.80 5.60
N PRO A 8 -11.94 -23.24 4.40
CA PRO A 8 -10.67 -22.67 3.97
C PRO A 8 -10.37 -21.47 4.88
N THR A 9 -9.55 -21.74 5.89
CA THR A 9 -8.90 -20.77 6.76
C THR A 9 -8.20 -19.70 5.94
N THR A 10 -8.61 -18.46 6.18
CA THR A 10 -7.72 -17.30 6.30
C THR A 10 -6.74 -17.15 5.14
N GLN A 11 -7.23 -16.59 4.04
CA GLN A 11 -6.42 -15.84 3.10
C GLN A 11 -5.55 -14.88 3.93
N SER A 12 -4.27 -15.22 4.07
CA SER A 12 -3.34 -14.57 4.99
C SER A 12 -3.50 -13.06 4.89
N ALA A 13 -3.94 -12.45 5.98
CA ALA A 13 -3.88 -11.01 6.15
C ALA A 13 -2.40 -10.63 6.20
N VAL A 14 -1.75 -10.57 5.03
CA VAL A 14 -0.38 -10.10 4.89
C VAL A 14 -0.38 -8.72 5.52
N ARG A 15 0.37 -8.57 6.61
CA ARG A 15 0.29 -7.33 7.38
C ARG A 15 0.91 -6.22 6.54
N ILE A 16 0.31 -5.02 6.58
CA ILE A 16 0.80 -3.83 5.88
C ILE A 16 2.34 -3.64 6.06
N PRO A 17 2.94 -3.84 7.25
CA PRO A 17 4.40 -3.79 7.43
C PRO A 17 5.20 -4.78 6.58
N GLU A 18 4.70 -6.01 6.39
CA GLU A 18 5.36 -7.03 5.57
C GLU A 18 5.29 -6.66 4.09
N LEU A 19 4.13 -6.15 3.63
CA LEU A 19 3.97 -5.64 2.26
C LEU A 19 4.91 -4.46 1.99
N ILE A 20 5.04 -3.54 2.95
CA ILE A 20 5.98 -2.41 2.85
C ILE A 20 7.41 -2.93 2.73
N GLN A 21 7.83 -3.86 3.59
CA GLN A 21 9.18 -4.40 3.52
C GLN A 21 9.46 -5.12 2.20
N GLU A 22 8.50 -5.93 1.74
CA GLU A 22 8.66 -6.66 0.49
C GLU A 22 8.76 -5.69 -0.69
N ALA A 23 7.85 -4.71 -0.79
CA ALA A 23 7.87 -3.66 -1.82
C ALA A 23 9.17 -2.86 -1.82
N MET A 24 9.73 -2.56 -0.64
CA MET A 24 11.01 -1.87 -0.55
C MET A 24 12.19 -2.74 -0.99
N SER A 25 12.08 -4.05 -0.88
CA SER A 25 13.14 -5.00 -1.26
C SER A 25 13.19 -5.29 -2.77
N VAL A 26 12.09 -5.07 -3.51
CA VAL A 26 11.98 -5.49 -4.91
C VAL A 26 12.98 -4.82 -5.85
N THR A 27 13.47 -3.63 -5.52
CA THR A 27 14.50 -2.92 -6.31
C THR A 27 15.88 -3.54 -6.14
N ARG A 28 16.10 -4.26 -5.03
CA ARG A 28 17.35 -4.97 -4.75
C ARG A 28 17.33 -6.41 -5.26
N THR A 29 16.20 -7.10 -5.12
CA THR A 29 16.07 -8.52 -5.48
C THR A 29 15.60 -8.73 -6.91
N ILE A 30 14.93 -7.74 -7.50
CA ILE A 30 14.33 -7.76 -8.85
C ILE A 30 13.56 -9.07 -9.08
N PRO A 31 12.48 -9.30 -8.32
CA PRO A 31 11.68 -10.50 -8.46
C PRO A 31 11.03 -10.56 -9.84
N GLY A 32 10.57 -11.76 -10.24
CA GLY A 32 9.90 -11.94 -11.53
C GLY A 32 8.66 -11.05 -11.69
N LEU A 33 8.34 -10.71 -12.95
CA LEU A 33 7.23 -9.80 -13.28
C LEU A 33 5.89 -10.22 -12.68
N ALA A 34 5.61 -11.52 -12.60
CA ALA A 34 4.40 -12.05 -11.96
C ALA A 34 4.29 -11.65 -10.48
N ARG A 35 5.40 -11.69 -9.73
CA ARG A 35 5.43 -11.27 -8.32
C ARG A 35 5.30 -9.75 -8.18
N LEU A 36 5.91 -8.99 -9.10
CA LEU A 36 5.74 -7.53 -9.14
C LEU A 36 4.29 -7.13 -9.42
N GLN A 37 3.61 -7.86 -10.31
CA GLN A 37 2.18 -7.65 -10.60
C GLN A 37 1.30 -7.97 -9.39
N GLU A 38 1.57 -9.08 -8.70
CA GLU A 38 0.86 -9.45 -7.47
C GLU A 38 1.02 -8.37 -6.39
N LEU A 39 2.27 -7.96 -6.11
CA LEU A 39 2.56 -6.89 -5.14
C LEU A 39 1.89 -5.58 -5.53
N ASN A 40 1.92 -5.21 -6.82
CA ASN A 40 1.24 -4.03 -7.31
C ASN A 40 -0.26 -4.08 -7.01
N LEU A 41 -0.94 -5.20 -7.29
CA LEU A 41 -2.38 -5.34 -7.04
C LEU A 41 -2.71 -5.26 -5.55
N VAL A 42 -1.96 -5.97 -4.70
CA VAL A 42 -2.20 -6.01 -3.25
C VAL A 42 -1.97 -4.63 -2.63
N ILE A 43 -0.83 -3.98 -2.92
CA ILE A 43 -0.53 -2.65 -2.38
C ILE A 43 -1.57 -1.61 -2.83
N ARG A 44 -2.01 -1.68 -4.09
CA ARG A 44 -3.06 -0.78 -4.59
C ARG A 44 -4.40 -0.99 -3.91
N ALA A 45 -4.76 -2.21 -3.54
CA ALA A 45 -5.96 -2.48 -2.77
C ALA A 45 -5.86 -1.82 -1.38
N GLU A 46 -4.75 -2.03 -0.68
CA GLU A 46 -4.50 -1.44 0.64
C GLU A 46 -4.50 0.10 0.61
N LEU A 47 -3.86 0.71 -0.39
CA LEU A 47 -3.87 2.16 -0.56
C LEU A 47 -5.30 2.71 -0.71
N ARG A 48 -6.16 2.05 -1.50
CA ARG A 48 -7.57 2.45 -1.65
C ARG A 48 -8.36 2.35 -0.35
N HIS A 49 -7.98 1.47 0.56
CA HIS A 49 -8.58 1.37 1.88
C HIS A 49 -8.05 2.43 2.86
N LEU A 50 -6.76 2.79 2.77
CA LEU A 50 -6.14 3.76 3.68
C LEU A 50 -6.42 5.22 3.31
N ILE A 51 -6.50 5.57 2.03
CA ILE A 51 -6.80 6.93 1.56
C ILE A 51 -8.05 7.53 2.26
N PRO A 52 -9.24 6.91 2.23
CA PRO A 52 -10.42 7.51 2.86
C PRO A 52 -10.28 7.64 4.38
N ARG A 53 -9.49 6.76 5.02
CA ARG A 53 -9.21 6.84 6.47
C ARG A 53 -8.33 8.03 6.80
N VAL A 54 -7.26 8.25 6.03
CA VAL A 54 -6.37 9.42 6.21
C VAL A 54 -7.08 10.71 5.83
N GLN A 55 -7.95 10.69 4.81
CA GLN A 55 -8.81 11.84 4.47
C GLN A 55 -9.72 12.21 5.64
N SER A 56 -10.42 11.23 6.22
CA SER A 56 -11.28 11.46 7.38
C SER A 56 -10.53 12.05 8.58
N GLN A 57 -9.24 11.73 8.74
CA GLN A 57 -8.38 12.37 9.74
C GLN A 57 -7.99 13.79 9.35
N ALA A 58 -7.66 14.03 8.08
CA ALA A 58 -7.34 15.36 7.57
C ALA A 58 -8.53 16.32 7.77
N ASP A 59 -9.75 15.85 7.52
CA ASP A 59 -11.00 16.61 7.71
C ASP A 59 -11.27 16.97 9.19
N GLN A 60 -10.68 16.23 10.13
CA GLN A 60 -10.77 16.50 11.57
C GLN A 60 -9.65 17.42 12.08
N ILE A 61 -8.64 17.70 11.27
CA ILE A 61 -7.53 18.58 11.62
C ILE A 61 -7.87 20.00 11.20
N THR A 62 -7.47 20.98 12.01
CA THR A 62 -7.59 22.40 11.64
C THR A 62 -6.89 22.66 10.31
N HIS A 63 -7.66 23.15 9.33
CA HIS A 63 -7.14 23.56 8.03
C HIS A 63 -6.02 24.60 8.16
N GLY A 64 -5.04 24.54 7.26
CA GLY A 64 -3.90 25.47 7.24
C GLY A 64 -2.75 25.10 8.17
N THR A 65 -2.85 23.99 8.91
CA THR A 65 -1.74 23.46 9.73
C THR A 65 -0.81 22.59 8.88
N THR A 66 0.46 22.48 9.31
CA THR A 66 1.42 21.56 8.68
C THR A 66 0.93 20.11 8.68
N ALA A 67 0.22 19.69 9.74
CA ALA A 67 -0.34 18.35 9.86
C ALA A 67 -1.46 18.05 8.85
N PHE A 68 -2.27 19.06 8.52
CA PHE A 68 -3.28 18.98 7.45
C PHE A 68 -2.60 18.82 6.09
N TYR A 69 -1.67 19.72 5.75
CA TYR A 69 -0.97 19.68 4.45
C TYR A 69 -0.15 18.40 4.25
N ALA A 70 0.43 17.84 5.31
CA ALA A 70 1.17 16.58 5.23
C ALA A 70 0.27 15.40 4.82
N ARG A 71 -0.96 15.34 5.33
CA ARG A 71 -1.94 14.29 4.99
C ARG A 71 -2.52 14.47 3.60
N GLU A 72 -2.94 15.68 3.26
CA GLU A 72 -3.39 16.02 1.90
C GLU A 72 -2.31 15.68 0.86
N ARG A 73 -1.05 16.02 1.14
CA ARG A 73 0.06 15.69 0.25
C ARG A 73 0.25 14.19 0.09
N ALA A 74 0.20 13.44 1.20
CA ALA A 74 0.35 11.99 1.16
C ALA A 74 -0.80 11.30 0.40
N ILE A 75 -2.03 11.81 0.51
CA ILE A 75 -3.18 11.34 -0.25
C ILE A 75 -2.97 11.62 -1.74
N ALA A 76 -2.60 12.86 -2.11
CA ALA A 76 -2.35 13.23 -3.50
C ALA A 76 -1.22 12.41 -4.12
N ASP A 77 -0.12 12.18 -3.40
CA ASP A 77 1.00 11.33 -3.86
C ASP A 77 0.55 9.86 -4.05
N ALA A 78 -0.33 9.35 -3.18
CA ALA A 78 -0.87 8.00 -3.35
C ALA A 78 -1.84 7.89 -4.53
N GLU A 79 -2.69 8.90 -4.75
CA GLU A 79 -3.61 8.96 -5.89
C GLU A 79 -2.87 9.08 -7.23
N ASP A 80 -1.80 9.87 -7.29
CA ASP A 80 -0.96 9.99 -8.48
C ASP A 80 -0.32 8.63 -8.83
N GLU A 81 0.28 7.94 -7.87
CA GLU A 81 0.83 6.60 -8.08
C GLU A 81 -0.25 5.55 -8.43
N LEU A 82 -1.48 5.70 -7.91
CA LEU A 82 -2.62 4.85 -8.28
C LEU A 82 -3.13 5.11 -9.71
N SER A 83 -2.86 6.29 -10.28
CA SER A 83 -3.16 6.58 -11.68
C SER A 83 -2.16 5.92 -12.65
N GLN A 84 -0.95 5.64 -12.18
CA GLN A 84 0.14 5.10 -13.01
C GLN A 84 0.07 3.58 -13.19
N GLY A 85 0.05 3.10 -14.43
CA GLY A 85 0.09 1.66 -14.72
C GLY A 85 1.45 1.01 -14.43
N LEU A 86 1.47 -0.33 -14.29
CA LEU A 86 2.71 -1.08 -14.19
C LEU A 86 3.37 -1.23 -15.57
N SER A 87 4.63 -0.82 -15.69
CA SER A 87 5.42 -0.96 -16.92
C SER A 87 5.75 -2.44 -17.22
N PRO A 88 5.86 -2.85 -18.49
CA PRO A 88 6.33 -4.19 -18.85
C PRO A 88 7.83 -4.39 -18.60
N SER A 89 8.60 -3.32 -18.37
CA SER A 89 10.01 -3.41 -17.99
C SER A 89 10.17 -3.85 -16.54
N PRO A 90 10.88 -4.95 -16.22
CA PRO A 90 11.03 -5.44 -14.86
C PRO A 90 11.61 -4.42 -13.88
N LEU A 91 12.58 -3.62 -14.32
CA LEU A 91 13.17 -2.56 -13.50
C LEU A 91 12.17 -1.44 -13.22
N ALA A 92 11.45 -1.00 -14.26
CA ALA A 92 10.44 0.06 -14.10
C ALA A 92 9.26 -0.44 -13.23
N ALA A 93 8.86 -1.70 -13.39
CA ALA A 93 7.86 -2.35 -12.54
C ALA A 93 8.32 -2.41 -11.07
N ALA A 94 9.58 -2.78 -10.81
CA ALA A 94 10.13 -2.80 -9.46
C ALA A 94 10.18 -1.40 -8.82
N LEU A 95 10.54 -0.37 -9.60
CA LEU A 95 10.53 1.02 -9.13
C LEU A 95 9.10 1.50 -8.81
N ALA A 96 8.12 1.18 -9.66
CA ALA A 96 6.72 1.51 -9.41
C ALA A 96 6.17 0.81 -8.16
N VAL A 97 6.48 -0.48 -7.97
CA VAL A 97 6.08 -1.22 -6.76
C VAL A 97 6.73 -0.62 -5.51
N ALA A 98 8.01 -0.24 -5.57
CA ALA A 98 8.68 0.43 -4.45
C ALA A 98 8.13 1.84 -4.18
N ALA A 99 7.70 2.58 -5.20
CA ALA A 99 7.02 3.87 -5.04
C ALA A 99 5.68 3.70 -4.31
N LEU A 100 4.85 2.75 -4.76
CA LEU A 100 3.60 2.37 -4.08
C LEU A 100 3.84 1.93 -2.63
N GLY A 101 4.90 1.15 -2.37
CA GLY A 101 5.30 0.75 -1.01
C GLY A 101 5.68 1.93 -0.11
N ARG A 102 6.31 2.98 -0.66
CA ARG A 102 6.59 4.23 0.07
C ARG A 102 5.30 4.99 0.40
N CYS A 103 4.37 5.12 -0.55
CA CYS A 103 3.07 5.74 -0.29
C CYS A 103 2.29 4.95 0.78
N LEU A 104 2.30 3.62 0.70
CA LEU A 104 1.65 2.74 1.67
C LEU A 104 2.20 2.98 3.07
N ARG A 105 3.53 3.03 3.22
CA ARG A 105 4.19 3.33 4.49
C ARG A 105 3.79 4.70 5.05
N THR A 106 3.73 5.72 4.21
CA THR A 106 3.37 7.08 4.65
C THR A 106 1.93 7.14 5.12
N LEU A 107 0.98 6.55 4.39
CA LEU A 107 -0.42 6.51 4.79
C LEU A 107 -0.65 5.66 6.03
N ASP A 108 0.04 4.52 6.15
CA ASP A 108 -0.02 3.65 7.33
C ASP A 108 0.44 4.39 8.60
N GLN A 109 1.53 5.17 8.52
CA GLN A 109 1.99 6.02 9.63
C GLN A 109 0.92 7.02 10.08
N PHE A 110 0.16 7.61 9.16
CA PHE A 110 -0.95 8.51 9.53
C PHE A 110 -2.16 7.74 10.09
N ALA A 111 -2.46 6.56 9.55
CA ALA A 111 -3.58 5.72 9.97
C ALA A 111 -3.41 5.09 11.36
N GLY A 112 -2.19 5.18 11.94
CA GLY A 112 -1.84 4.67 13.27
C GLY A 112 -1.00 3.39 13.25
N GLY A 113 -0.26 3.13 12.17
CA GLY A 113 0.54 1.92 11.94
C GLY A 113 1.81 1.74 12.79
N ASP A 114 2.08 2.63 13.76
CA ASP A 114 3.14 2.42 14.75
C ASP A 114 2.81 3.23 16.02
N GLN A 115 2.41 2.53 17.08
CA GLN A 115 2.52 2.93 18.49
C GLN A 115 3.14 1.78 19.26
#